data_AF-A0A554I7B6-F1
#
_entry.id   AF-A0A554I7B6-F1
#
_cell.length_a   1.000
_cell.length_b   1.000
_cell.length_c   1.000
_cell.angle_alpha   90.00
_cell.angle_beta   90.00
_cell.angle_gamma   90.00
#
_symmetry.space_group_name_H-M   'P 1'
#
loop_
_entity.id
_entity.type
_entity.pdbx_description
1 polymer ?
#
loop_
_entity_poly.entity_id
_entity_poly.type
_entity_poly.pdbx_seq_one_letter_code
_entity_poly.pdbx_strand_id
1 'polypeptide(L)'
;MKIPYSDTYLFMTLLLLEEKLKKKRINNKIKKILAEFTKQFNLSKKPNLAQLNSNAAKYHGIPVKALVESQKYPQLFNAYRENLIRQIYKRITQELDFSGAEAWALIAAGLGFLNHFISDTTFKAKKSYKK
;
A
#
# COMPACT_ATOMS: atom_id res chain seq x y z
N MET A 1 -6.56 3.52 -8.07
CA MET A 1 -7.76 3.15 -7.32
C MET A 1 -8.10 4.30 -6.41
N LYS A 2 -9.27 4.91 -6.61
CA LYS A 2 -9.76 6.00 -5.76
C LYS A 2 -10.37 5.40 -4.49
N ILE A 3 -10.13 6.03 -3.35
CA ILE A 3 -10.84 5.69 -2.11
C ILE A 3 -12.28 6.19 -2.30
N PRO A 4 -13.31 5.34 -2.15
CA PRO A 4 -14.69 5.69 -2.48
C PRO A 4 -15.42 6.47 -1.36
N TYR A 5 -14.68 6.95 -0.35
CA TYR A 5 -15.21 7.63 0.82
C TYR A 5 -14.45 8.93 1.07
N SER A 6 -15.13 9.91 1.66
CA SER A 6 -14.50 11.16 2.09
C SER A 6 -13.60 10.93 3.31
N ASP A 7 -12.59 11.80 3.47
CA ASP A 7 -11.67 11.73 4.61
C ASP A 7 -12.41 11.80 5.95
N THR A 8 -13.44 12.66 6.06
CA THR A 8 -14.30 12.77 7.26
C THR A 8 -15.00 11.45 7.57
N TYR A 9 -15.56 10.78 6.55
CA TYR A 9 -16.26 9.51 6.75
C TYR A 9 -15.29 8.39 7.19
N LEU A 10 -14.09 8.34 6.59
CA LEU A 10 -13.06 7.38 6.98
C LEU A 10 -12.56 7.62 8.40
N PHE A 11 -12.39 8.89 8.80
CA PHE A 11 -11.98 9.26 10.15
C PHE A 11 -13.02 8.83 11.19
N MET A 12 -14.30 9.12 10.95
CA MET A 12 -15.39 8.66 11.82
C MET A 12 -15.45 7.13 11.90
N THR A 13 -15.25 6.45 10.77
CA THR A 13 -15.19 4.98 10.72
C THR A 13 -14.02 4.43 11.56
N LEU A 14 -12.85 5.06 11.53
CA LEU A 14 -11.70 4.69 12.36
C LEU A 14 -11.97 4.83 13.86
N LEU A 15 -12.66 5.90 14.27
CA LEU A 15 -13.02 6.12 15.67
C LEU A 15 -13.97 5.02 16.16
N LEU A 16 -14.96 4.64 15.35
CA LEU A 16 -15.91 3.56 15.67
C LEU A 16 -15.25 2.18 15.67
N LEU A 17 -14.15 2.01 14.94
CA LEU A 17 -13.38 0.77 14.89
C LEU A 17 -12.54 0.51 16.15
N GLU A 18 -12.31 1.51 16.99
CA GLU A 18 -11.39 1.42 18.13
C GLU A 18 -11.76 0.24 19.05
N GLU A 19 -13.05 0.04 19.32
CA GLU A 19 -13.53 -1.08 20.15
C GLU A 19 -13.26 -2.46 19.53
N LYS A 20 -13.42 -2.61 18.21
CA LYS A 20 -13.06 -3.85 17.49
C LYS A 20 -11.55 -4.07 17.50
N LEU A 21 -10.75 -3.00 17.42
CA LEU A 21 -9.28 -3.05 17.42
C LEU A 21 -8.68 -3.30 18.81
N LYS A 22 -9.43 -3.04 19.90
CA LYS A 22 -9.04 -3.44 21.27
C LYS A 22 -8.96 -4.96 21.43
N LYS A 23 -9.66 -5.74 20.59
CA LYS A 23 -9.53 -7.20 20.57
C LYS A 23 -8.13 -7.61 20.09
N LYS A 24 -7.30 -8.11 21.01
CA LYS A 24 -5.88 -8.50 20.77
C LYS A 24 -5.67 -9.37 19.52
N ARG A 25 -6.58 -10.32 19.23
CA ARG A 25 -6.51 -11.19 18.04
C ARG A 25 -6.66 -10.39 16.74
N ILE A 26 -7.58 -9.44 16.68
CA ILE A 26 -7.84 -8.60 15.51
C ILE A 26 -6.68 -7.63 15.29
N ASN A 27 -6.22 -7.00 16.38
CA ASN A 27 -5.06 -6.10 16.37
C ASN A 27 -3.80 -6.78 15.80
N ASN A 28 -3.50 -7.99 16.27
CA ASN A 28 -2.34 -8.75 15.80
C ASN A 28 -2.43 -9.12 14.31
N LYS A 29 -3.61 -9.53 13.83
CA LYS A 29 -3.80 -9.84 12.41
C LYS A 29 -3.65 -8.60 11.53
N ILE A 30 -4.23 -7.46 11.94
CA ILE A 30 -4.10 -6.19 11.21
C ILE A 30 -2.64 -5.75 11.16
N LYS A 31 -1.92 -5.79 12.30
CA LYS A 31 -0.49 -5.50 12.34
C LYS A 31 0.31 -6.39 11.41
N LYS A 32 0.01 -7.69 11.35
CA LYS A 32 0.67 -8.64 10.44
C LYS A 32 0.41 -8.28 8.98
N ILE A 33 -0.85 -8.05 8.61
CA ILE A 33 -1.25 -7.62 7.27
C ILE A 33 -0.46 -6.35 6.91
N LEU A 34 -0.57 -5.30 7.71
CA LEU A 34 0.12 -4.02 7.47
C LEU A 34 1.64 -4.17 7.41
N ALA A 35 2.26 -4.99 8.25
CA ALA A 35 3.70 -5.24 8.21
C ALA A 35 4.15 -5.93 6.90
N GLU A 36 3.38 -6.91 6.43
CA GLU A 36 3.63 -7.56 5.14
C GLU A 36 3.53 -6.56 3.98
N PHE A 37 2.55 -5.66 4.02
CA PHE A 37 2.41 -4.61 3.01
C PHE A 37 3.53 -3.57 3.07
N THR A 38 3.89 -3.11 4.26
CA THR A 38 5.05 -2.21 4.47
C THR A 38 6.33 -2.84 3.90
N LYS A 39 6.50 -4.16 4.02
CA LYS A 39 7.64 -4.89 3.43
C LYS A 39 7.56 -4.94 1.90
N GLN A 40 6.40 -5.26 1.32
CA GLN A 40 6.21 -5.35 -0.13
C GLN A 40 6.38 -4.00 -0.85
N PHE A 41 5.94 -2.93 -0.20
CA PHE A 41 6.16 -1.55 -0.65
C PHE A 41 7.48 -0.95 -0.20
N ASN A 42 8.25 -1.68 0.61
CA ASN A 42 9.52 -1.23 1.16
C ASN A 42 9.46 0.15 1.84
N LEU A 43 8.40 0.39 2.62
CA LEU A 43 8.10 1.70 3.24
C LEU A 43 8.89 1.91 4.55
N SER A 44 10.11 1.40 4.60
CA SER A 44 11.02 1.62 5.73
C SER A 44 11.65 3.02 5.66
N LYS A 45 12.27 3.47 6.77
CA LYS A 45 13.01 4.75 6.82
C LYS A 45 14.08 4.88 5.71
N LYS A 46 14.54 3.76 5.13
CA LYS A 46 15.43 3.69 3.96
C LYS A 46 14.82 2.77 2.90
N PRO A 47 13.93 3.26 2.04
CA PRO A 47 13.31 2.42 1.01
C PRO A 47 14.40 1.90 0.06
N ASN A 48 14.52 0.57 -0.06
CA ASN A 48 15.34 -0.06 -1.10
C ASN A 48 14.53 -0.07 -2.42
N LEU A 49 14.83 0.94 -3.23
CA LEU A 49 14.13 1.27 -4.46
C LEU A 49 14.41 0.28 -5.58
N ALA A 50 15.58 -0.37 -5.58
CA ALA A 50 15.90 -1.44 -6.53
C ALA A 50 14.97 -2.65 -6.32
N GLN A 51 14.71 -3.02 -5.06
CA GLN A 51 13.76 -4.07 -4.74
C GLN A 51 12.33 -3.70 -5.16
N LEU A 52 11.95 -2.43 -5.00
CA LEU A 52 10.63 -1.92 -5.38
C LEU A 52 10.42 -2.01 -6.91
N ASN A 53 11.41 -1.58 -7.70
CA ASN A 53 11.41 -1.71 -9.15
C ASN A 53 11.41 -3.18 -9.58
N SER A 54 12.16 -4.04 -8.87
CA SER A 54 12.16 -5.48 -9.12
C SER A 54 10.78 -6.11 -8.91
N ASN A 55 10.11 -5.80 -7.79
CA ASN A 55 8.78 -6.31 -7.50
C ASN A 55 7.74 -5.81 -8.52
N ALA A 56 7.80 -4.53 -8.88
CA ALA A 56 6.91 -3.95 -9.89
C ALA A 56 7.14 -4.58 -11.27
N ALA A 57 8.40 -4.79 -11.67
CA ALA A 57 8.75 -5.40 -12.95
C ALA A 57 8.28 -6.87 -13.01
N LYS A 58 8.45 -7.63 -11.92
CA LYS A 58 7.94 -8.99 -11.77
C LYS A 58 6.42 -9.05 -11.90
N TYR A 59 5.69 -8.10 -11.30
CA TYR A 59 4.22 -8.02 -11.43
C TYR A 59 3.78 -7.84 -12.89
N HIS A 60 4.52 -7.07 -13.67
CA HIS A 60 4.24 -6.84 -15.09
C HIS A 60 4.85 -7.89 -16.03
N GLY A 61 5.63 -8.85 -15.52
CA GLY A 61 6.32 -9.85 -16.34
C GLY A 61 7.40 -9.26 -17.25
N ILE A 62 7.99 -8.11 -16.88
CA ILE A 62 9.02 -7.43 -17.68
C ILE A 62 10.36 -7.37 -16.94
N PRO A 63 11.49 -7.21 -17.66
CA PRO A 63 12.77 -6.92 -17.02
C PRO A 63 12.75 -5.59 -16.26
N VAL A 64 13.50 -5.50 -15.16
CA VAL A 64 13.60 -4.26 -14.36
C VAL A 64 14.06 -3.07 -15.20
N LYS A 65 15.04 -3.29 -16.07
CA LYS A 65 15.55 -2.26 -16.99
C LYS A 65 14.43 -1.70 -17.89
N ALA A 66 13.62 -2.59 -18.48
CA ALA A 66 12.49 -2.21 -19.33
C ALA A 66 11.43 -1.40 -18.57
N LEU A 67 11.17 -1.74 -17.29
CA LEU A 67 10.29 -0.93 -16.43
C LEU A 67 10.83 0.50 -16.26
N VAL A 68 12.08 0.64 -15.80
CA VAL A 68 12.68 1.94 -15.42
C VAL A 68 12.87 2.88 -16.61
N GLU A 69 13.22 2.31 -17.77
CA GLU A 69 13.41 3.05 -19.02
C GLU A 69 12.09 3.40 -19.72
N SER A 70 10.99 2.74 -19.35
CA SER A 70 9.68 2.99 -19.94
C SER A 70 9.20 4.43 -19.73
N GLN A 71 8.71 5.05 -20.81
CA GLN A 71 7.94 6.29 -20.71
C GLN A 71 6.66 6.12 -19.88
N LYS A 72 6.13 4.89 -19.81
CA LYS A 72 4.96 4.50 -19.02
C LYS A 72 5.31 4.10 -17.58
N TYR A 73 6.55 4.31 -17.12
CA TYR A 73 6.97 3.98 -15.76
C TYR A 73 5.97 4.42 -14.66
N PRO A 74 5.45 5.66 -14.64
CA PRO A 74 4.49 6.06 -13.60
C PRO A 74 3.20 5.25 -13.63
N GLN A 75 2.72 4.88 -14.83
CA GLN A 75 1.49 4.12 -15.02
C GLN A 75 1.67 2.67 -14.58
N LEU A 76 2.77 2.03 -15.00
CA LEU A 76 3.13 0.67 -14.59
C LEU A 76 3.33 0.60 -13.07
N PHE A 77 4.07 1.56 -12.52
CA PHE A 77 4.30 1.62 -11.09
C PHE A 77 3.00 1.82 -10.30
N ASN A 78 2.11 2.70 -10.76
CA ASN A 78 0.78 2.89 -10.17
C ASN A 78 -0.09 1.63 -10.26
N ALA A 79 -0.07 0.91 -11.39
CA ALA A 79 -0.84 -0.33 -11.53
C ALA A 79 -0.39 -1.41 -10.54
N TYR A 80 0.93 -1.58 -10.33
CA TYR A 80 1.47 -2.43 -9.27
C TYR A 80 0.97 -1.99 -7.89
N ARG A 81 1.01 -0.67 -7.64
CA ARG A 81 0.52 -0.06 -6.40
C ARG A 81 -0.94 -0.37 -6.10
N GLU A 82 -1.79 -0.22 -7.11
CA GLU A 82 -3.22 -0.48 -7.01
C GLU A 82 -3.50 -1.95 -6.74
N ASN A 83 -2.76 -2.86 -7.38
CA ASN A 83 -2.86 -4.28 -7.10
C ASN A 83 -2.54 -4.59 -5.63
N LEU A 84 -1.47 -4.02 -5.08
CA LEU A 84 -1.16 -4.21 -3.66
C LEU A 84 -2.28 -3.70 -2.75
N ILE A 85 -2.81 -2.50 -3.00
CA ILE A 85 -3.92 -1.94 -2.22
C ILE A 85 -5.16 -2.85 -2.30
N ARG A 86 -5.46 -3.41 -3.48
CA ARG A 86 -6.56 -4.39 -3.64
C ARG A 86 -6.33 -5.65 -2.84
N GLN A 87 -5.09 -6.14 -2.75
CA GLN A 87 -4.77 -7.29 -1.91
C GLN A 87 -4.97 -6.96 -0.42
N ILE A 88 -4.58 -5.76 0.04
CA ILE A 88 -4.85 -5.32 1.43
C ILE A 88 -6.34 -5.37 1.69
N TYR A 89 -7.10 -4.73 0.80
CA TYR A 89 -8.54 -4.61 0.91
C TYR A 89 -9.22 -5.97 0.99
N LYS A 90 -8.89 -6.89 0.09
CA LYS A 90 -9.41 -8.26 0.11
C LYS A 90 -9.07 -8.96 1.42
N ARG A 91 -7.83 -8.88 1.91
CA ARG A 91 -7.45 -9.54 3.16
C ARG A 91 -8.15 -8.97 4.37
N ILE A 92 -8.30 -7.65 4.47
CA ILE A 92 -9.02 -7.03 5.58
C ILE A 92 -10.51 -7.41 5.54
N THR A 93 -11.14 -7.32 4.37
CA THR A 93 -12.57 -7.67 4.23
C THR A 93 -12.85 -9.16 4.43
N GLN A 94 -12.01 -10.04 3.89
CA GLN A 94 -12.25 -11.50 3.89
C GLN A 94 -11.66 -12.22 5.11
N GLU A 95 -10.46 -11.86 5.57
CA GLU A 95 -9.81 -12.58 6.70
C GLU A 95 -10.23 -12.06 8.07
N LEU A 96 -10.74 -10.82 8.14
CA LEU A 96 -11.09 -10.15 9.39
C LEU A 96 -12.59 -9.83 9.52
N ASP A 97 -13.38 -10.06 8.47
CA ASP A 97 -14.82 -9.75 8.43
C ASP A 97 -15.11 -8.26 8.69
N PHE A 98 -14.30 -7.40 8.09
CA PHE A 98 -14.49 -5.95 8.13
C PHE A 98 -15.34 -5.54 6.92
N SER A 99 -16.25 -4.60 7.13
CA SER A 99 -16.98 -3.96 6.03
C SER A 99 -16.02 -3.22 5.10
N GLY A 100 -16.50 -2.92 3.87
CA GLY A 100 -15.71 -2.14 2.91
C GLY A 100 -15.27 -0.78 3.46
N ALA A 101 -16.16 -0.07 4.17
CA ALA A 101 -15.86 1.20 4.82
C ALA A 101 -14.73 1.05 5.84
N GLU A 102 -14.83 0.05 6.73
CA GLU A 102 -13.83 -0.21 7.76
C GLU A 102 -12.46 -0.61 7.17
N ALA A 103 -12.47 -1.43 6.11
CA ALA A 103 -11.26 -1.81 5.39
C ALA A 103 -10.57 -0.61 4.74
N TRP A 104 -11.36 0.27 4.08
CA TRP A 104 -10.84 1.50 3.51
C TRP A 104 -10.34 2.47 4.56
N ALA A 105 -10.97 2.53 5.73
CA ALA A 105 -10.54 3.38 6.83
C ALA A 105 -9.18 2.92 7.39
N LEU A 106 -8.99 1.61 7.59
CA LEU A 106 -7.70 1.02 7.99
C LEU A 106 -6.62 1.21 6.92
N ILE A 107 -6.99 1.01 5.64
CA ILE A 107 -6.09 1.26 4.52
C ILE A 107 -5.72 2.73 4.45
N ALA A 108 -6.65 3.67 4.66
CA ALA A 108 -6.38 5.09 4.62
C ALA A 108 -5.53 5.55 5.81
N ALA A 109 -5.74 5.00 7.01
CA ALA A 109 -4.88 5.25 8.17
C ALA A 109 -3.45 4.75 7.92
N GLY A 110 -3.33 3.51 7.42
CA GLY A 110 -2.06 2.95 7.00
C GLY A 110 -1.44 3.79 5.89
N LEU A 111 -2.19 4.10 4.83
CA LEU A 111 -1.74 4.91 3.70
C LEU A 111 -1.45 6.36 4.09
N GLY A 112 -2.03 6.93 5.13
CA GLY A 112 -1.69 8.26 5.67
C GLY A 112 -0.30 8.27 6.30
N PHE A 113 0.04 7.21 7.05
CA PHE A 113 1.41 6.92 7.46
C PHE A 113 2.35 6.68 6.25
N LEU A 114 1.82 6.21 5.12
CA LEU A 114 2.61 5.89 3.93
C LEU A 114 2.61 7.02 2.87
N ASN A 115 1.67 7.97 2.88
CA ASN A 115 1.49 9.01 1.85
C ASN A 115 2.63 10.02 1.90
N HIS A 116 3.22 10.21 3.09
CA HIS A 116 4.47 10.94 3.26
C HIS A 116 5.66 10.28 2.55
N PHE A 117 5.58 8.99 2.21
CA PHE A 117 6.60 8.23 1.49
C PHE A 117 6.22 7.94 0.01
N ILE A 118 4.94 7.90 -0.37
CA ILE A 118 4.45 7.38 -1.67
C ILE A 118 4.66 8.33 -2.86
N SER A 119 4.48 9.65 -2.69
CA SER A 119 4.76 10.63 -3.77
C SER A 119 6.26 10.72 -4.05
N ASP A 120 7.07 10.63 -2.99
CA ASP A 120 8.51 10.78 -3.02
C ASP A 120 9.23 9.51 -3.54
N THR A 121 8.69 8.32 -3.24
CA THR A 121 9.28 7.02 -3.66
C THR A 121 9.16 6.74 -5.14
N THR A 122 8.07 7.13 -5.82
CA THR A 122 7.93 6.90 -7.27
C THR A 122 9.02 7.64 -8.06
N PHE A 123 9.33 8.88 -7.64
CA PHE A 123 10.34 9.72 -8.28
C PHE A 123 11.77 9.33 -7.89
N LYS A 124 11.99 9.02 -6.60
CA LYS A 124 13.29 8.53 -6.10
C LYS A 124 13.65 7.18 -6.70
N ALA A 125 12.68 6.28 -6.90
CA ALA A 125 12.91 4.95 -7.46
C ALA A 125 13.45 4.97 -8.89
N LYS A 126 12.98 5.91 -9.71
CA LYS A 126 13.51 6.10 -11.06
C LYS A 126 14.92 6.69 -11.06
N LYS A 127 15.22 7.63 -10.14
CA LYS A 127 16.55 8.25 -10.01
C LYS A 127 17.63 7.31 -9.48
N SER A 128 17.30 6.43 -8.52
CA SER A 128 18.27 5.52 -7.87
C SER A 128 18.85 4.46 -8.79
N TYR A 129 18.18 4.11 -9.89
CA TYR A 129 18.67 3.11 -10.85
C TYR A 129 19.59 3.72 -11.93
N LYS A 130 19.58 5.05 -12.08
CA LYS A 130 20.42 5.76 -13.05
C LYS A 130 21.81 6.16 -12.50
N LYS A 131 22.10 5.82 -11.24
CA LYS A 131 23.43 5.94 -10.62
C LYS A 131 24.09 4.57 -10.63
#